data_AF-A0A845ZC52-F1
#
_entry.id   AF-A0A845ZC52-F1
#
_cell.length_a   1.000
_cell.length_b   1.000
_cell.length_c   1.000
_cell.angle_alpha   90.00
_cell.angle_beta   90.00
_cell.angle_gamma   90.00
#
_symmetry.space_group_name_H-M   'P 1'
#
loop_
_entity.id
_entity.type
_entity.pdbx_description
1 polymer ?
#
loop_
_entity_poly.entity_id
_entity_poly.type
_entity_poly.pdbx_seq_one_letter_code
_entity_poly.pdbx_strand_id
1 'polypeptide(L)'
;EGDETAEAILVSEVSAPPGRYNALSWKMAKATAGPAQGYSLLMDGTATKDGQTIPFILKVDQELEFTCGDFVGDERKGILQGGDTAELEATFHFDHLFGDGSVASDDEINTGALGFAPLVAIAEGGKVEANMATLKSKLSADDYQKLMTILPSLGHVGEGHCHESLVSQN
;
A
#
# COMPACT_ATOMS: atom_id res chain seq x y z
N GLU A 1 -11.54 4.47 7.41
CA GLU A 1 -11.26 4.24 5.97
C GLU A 1 -10.07 5.11 5.60
N GLY A 2 -9.35 4.76 4.53
CA GLY A 2 -8.07 5.39 4.17
C GLY A 2 -8.06 5.82 2.70
N ASP A 3 -9.16 6.40 2.22
CA ASP A 3 -9.24 6.97 0.87
C ASP A 3 -8.46 8.28 0.75
N GLU A 4 -8.42 8.87 -0.45
CA GLU A 4 -7.71 10.12 -0.75
C GLU A 4 -8.12 11.33 0.13
N THR A 5 -9.28 11.25 0.79
CA THR A 5 -9.81 12.30 1.67
C THR A 5 -9.61 11.99 3.15
N ALA A 6 -9.08 10.82 3.48
CA ALA A 6 -8.84 10.41 4.86
C ALA A 6 -7.78 11.31 5.52
N GLU A 7 -8.02 11.65 6.79
CA GLU A 7 -7.03 12.40 7.57
C GLU A 7 -5.73 11.61 7.69
N ALA A 8 -4.61 12.27 7.36
CA ALA A 8 -3.30 11.69 7.48
C ALA A 8 -2.95 11.35 8.94
N ILE A 9 -2.30 10.21 9.13
CA ILE A 9 -1.82 9.79 10.45
C ILE A 9 -0.41 10.35 10.64
N LEU A 10 -0.20 11.17 11.67
CA LEU A 10 1.14 11.65 12.03
C LEU A 10 2.01 10.48 12.50
N VAL A 11 2.99 10.10 11.67
CA VAL A 11 3.95 9.03 11.99
C VAL A 11 5.13 9.56 12.80
N SER A 12 5.67 10.73 12.43
CA SER A 12 6.84 11.32 13.05
C SER A 12 6.92 12.82 12.75
N GLU A 13 7.57 13.57 13.63
CA GLU A 13 7.90 14.98 13.45
C GLU A 13 9.37 15.20 13.83
N VAL A 14 10.07 16.03 13.05
CA VAL A 14 11.48 16.36 13.29
C VAL A 14 11.72 17.84 13.09
N SER A 15 12.57 18.45 13.92
CA SER A 15 13.04 19.82 13.70
C SER A 15 14.09 19.83 12.58
N ALA A 16 13.92 20.74 11.63
CA ALA A 16 14.81 20.86 10.48
C ALA A 16 15.04 22.34 10.10
N PRO A 17 16.17 22.69 9.46
CA PRO A 17 16.37 24.05 8.95
C PRO A 17 15.39 24.36 7.80
N PRO A 18 15.11 25.63 7.50
CA PRO A 18 14.32 25.99 6.33
C PRO A 18 14.90 25.39 5.04
N GLY A 19 14.04 24.83 4.19
CA GLY A 19 14.50 24.04 3.05
C GLY A 19 13.38 23.37 2.27
N ARG A 20 13.78 22.58 1.27
CA ARG A 20 12.89 21.74 0.47
C ARG A 20 13.18 20.28 0.80
N TYR A 21 12.19 19.61 1.33
CA TYR A 21 12.17 18.19 1.65
C TYR A 21 11.17 17.58 0.69
N ASN A 22 11.62 16.87 -0.33
CA ASN A 22 10.71 16.35 -1.36
C ASN A 22 10.75 14.82 -1.48
N ALA A 23 11.61 14.13 -0.73
CA ALA A 23 11.74 12.69 -0.81
C ALA A 23 11.55 12.04 0.57
N LEU A 24 10.98 10.84 0.58
CA LEU A 24 10.84 10.01 1.78
C LEU A 24 11.48 8.65 1.55
N SER A 25 12.12 8.16 2.61
CA SER A 25 12.51 6.76 2.71
C SER A 25 12.06 6.22 4.06
N TRP A 26 11.45 5.05 4.08
CA TRP A 26 11.01 4.42 5.33
C TRP A 26 11.13 2.91 5.25
N LYS A 27 11.13 2.29 6.43
CA LYS A 27 11.18 0.83 6.58
C LYS A 27 10.01 0.38 7.43
N MET A 28 9.27 -0.60 6.91
CA MET A 28 8.27 -1.38 7.64
C MET A 28 9.00 -2.48 8.43
N ALA A 29 9.53 -2.09 9.59
CA ALA A 29 10.14 -3.03 10.52
C ALA A 29 9.07 -3.91 11.19
N LYS A 30 9.47 -5.11 11.64
CA LYS A 30 8.55 -5.96 12.41
C LYS A 30 8.11 -5.25 13.69
N ALA A 31 6.80 -5.27 13.96
CA ALA A 31 6.28 -4.74 15.20
C ALA A 31 6.81 -5.57 16.40
N THR A 32 7.19 -4.88 17.47
CA THR A 32 7.71 -5.50 18.70
C THR A 32 6.61 -5.81 19.72
N ALA A 33 5.42 -5.25 19.54
CA ALA A 33 4.25 -5.42 20.39
C ALA A 33 2.94 -5.19 19.60
N GLY A 34 1.81 -5.48 20.25
CA GLY A 34 0.47 -5.28 19.69
C GLY A 34 0.03 -6.39 18.72
N PRO A 35 -1.12 -6.22 18.04
CA PRO A 35 -1.70 -7.24 17.17
C PRO A 35 -0.79 -7.69 16.02
N ALA A 36 0.11 -6.81 15.57
CA ALA A 36 1.06 -7.09 14.50
C ALA A 36 2.42 -7.64 15.00
N GLN A 37 2.58 -7.98 16.29
CA GLN A 37 3.86 -8.42 16.83
C GLN A 37 4.50 -9.54 16.00
N GLY A 38 5.75 -9.32 15.57
CA GLY A 38 6.51 -10.25 14.72
C GLY A 38 6.27 -10.10 13.21
N TYR A 39 5.37 -9.21 12.80
CA TYR A 39 4.99 -8.92 11.43
C TYR A 39 5.27 -7.45 11.09
N SER A 40 5.62 -7.19 9.83
CA SER A 40 5.81 -5.84 9.28
C SER A 40 4.49 -5.25 8.77
N LEU A 41 3.55 -6.10 8.37
CA LEU A 41 2.23 -5.70 7.92
C LEU A 41 1.18 -6.73 8.36
N LEU A 42 0.12 -6.24 8.99
CA LEU A 42 -1.08 -6.98 9.34
C LEU A 42 -2.26 -6.35 8.61
N MET A 43 -2.93 -7.12 7.76
CA MET A 43 -4.17 -6.69 7.12
C MET A 43 -5.31 -7.52 7.69
N ASP A 44 -6.24 -6.88 8.38
CA ASP A 44 -7.45 -7.46 8.96
C ASP A 44 -8.65 -6.80 8.31
N GLY A 45 -9.42 -7.57 7.55
CA GLY A 45 -10.43 -7.02 6.67
C GLY A 45 -11.45 -8.04 6.19
N THR A 46 -12.27 -7.61 5.24
CA THR A 46 -13.32 -8.43 4.64
C THR A 46 -13.28 -8.26 3.13
N ALA A 47 -13.24 -9.36 2.39
CA ALA A 47 -13.27 -9.37 0.94
C ALA A 47 -14.68 -9.75 0.47
N THR A 48 -15.21 -9.03 -0.53
CA THR A 48 -16.54 -9.28 -1.10
C THR A 48 -16.49 -9.28 -2.62
N LYS A 49 -17.05 -10.31 -3.26
CA LYS A 49 -17.26 -10.37 -4.71
C LYS A 49 -18.43 -11.28 -5.03
N ASP A 50 -19.26 -10.90 -6.00
CA ASP A 50 -20.40 -11.70 -6.50
C ASP A 50 -21.33 -12.26 -5.40
N GLY A 51 -21.56 -11.47 -4.35
CA GLY A 51 -22.41 -11.84 -3.21
C GLY A 51 -21.76 -12.81 -2.20
N GLN A 52 -20.51 -13.22 -2.43
CA GLN A 52 -19.71 -13.96 -1.46
C GLN A 52 -18.86 -12.97 -0.64
N THR A 53 -18.91 -13.13 0.68
CA THR A 53 -18.13 -12.32 1.63
C THR A 53 -17.31 -13.25 2.53
N ILE A 54 -16.02 -12.98 2.67
CA ILE A 54 -15.13 -13.71 3.58
C ILE A 54 -14.27 -12.73 4.40
N PRO A 55 -14.20 -12.90 5.74
CA PRO A 55 -13.19 -12.20 6.53
C PRO A 55 -11.80 -12.77 6.24
N PHE A 56 -10.79 -11.90 6.28
CA PHE A 56 -9.40 -12.28 6.10
C PHE A 56 -8.48 -11.60 7.12
N ILE A 57 -7.44 -12.33 7.53
CA ILE A 57 -6.29 -11.82 8.25
C ILE A 57 -5.03 -12.29 7.53
N LEU A 58 -4.29 -11.35 6.95
CA LEU A 58 -3.03 -11.60 6.25
C LEU A 58 -1.87 -11.00 7.07
N LYS A 59 -0.84 -11.82 7.31
CA LYS A 59 0.32 -11.47 8.16
C LYS A 59 1.60 -11.58 7.33
N VAL A 60 2.23 -10.45 7.04
CA VAL A 60 3.49 -10.36 6.29
C VAL A 60 4.64 -10.17 7.28
N ASP A 61 5.63 -11.06 7.25
CA ASP A 61 6.82 -11.00 8.10
C ASP A 61 8.07 -10.53 7.34
N GLN A 62 7.97 -10.28 6.04
CA GLN A 62 9.05 -9.65 5.28
C GLN A 62 9.09 -8.16 5.59
N GLU A 63 10.23 -7.66 6.07
CA GLU A 63 10.44 -6.22 6.21
C GLU A 63 10.51 -5.59 4.81
N LEU A 64 9.81 -4.46 4.65
CA LEU A 64 9.77 -3.71 3.40
C LEU A 64 10.49 -2.38 3.60
N GLU A 65 11.27 -1.97 2.61
CA GLU A 65 11.97 -0.69 2.61
C GLU A 65 11.58 0.04 1.33
N PHE A 66 11.17 1.29 1.49
CA PHE A 66 10.74 2.15 0.41
C PHE A 66 11.69 3.34 0.34
N THR A 67 12.21 3.60 -0.85
CA THR A 67 12.99 4.79 -1.15
C THR A 67 12.30 5.47 -2.31
N CYS A 68 11.59 6.53 -2.01
CA CYS A 68 10.75 7.23 -2.96
C CYS A 68 11.39 8.58 -3.31
N GLY A 69 11.21 8.98 -4.56
CA GLY A 69 11.68 10.27 -5.06
C GLY A 69 10.75 11.41 -4.64
N ASP A 70 10.66 12.41 -5.51
CA ASP A 70 9.87 13.62 -5.31
C ASP A 70 8.40 13.32 -4.98
N PHE A 71 7.86 14.01 -3.97
CA PHE A 71 6.44 13.98 -3.63
C PHE A 71 5.60 14.44 -4.81
N VAL A 72 4.59 13.65 -5.14
CA VAL A 72 3.64 13.94 -6.22
C VAL A 72 2.24 14.02 -5.63
N GLY A 73 1.57 15.15 -5.81
CA GLY A 73 0.20 15.39 -5.36
C GLY A 73 -0.29 16.75 -5.83
N ASP A 74 -1.57 17.04 -5.60
CA ASP A 74 -2.21 18.29 -6.04
C ASP A 74 -1.56 19.53 -5.42
N GLU A 75 -1.18 19.43 -4.15
CA GLU A 75 -0.47 20.48 -3.44
C GLU A 75 1.03 20.17 -3.33
N ARG A 76 1.85 21.22 -3.46
CA ARG A 76 3.29 21.09 -3.21
C ARG A 76 3.53 21.01 -1.70
N LYS A 77 3.98 19.85 -1.26
CA LYS A 77 4.37 19.60 0.14
C LYS A 77 5.89 19.71 0.35
N GLY A 78 6.30 19.74 1.62
CA GLY A 78 7.71 19.67 2.00
C GLY A 78 8.54 20.95 1.86
N ILE A 79 7.90 22.12 1.74
CA ILE A 79 8.59 23.42 1.71
C ILE A 79 8.57 24.03 3.12
N LEU A 80 9.68 23.95 3.84
CA LEU A 80 9.80 24.45 5.21
C LEU A 80 10.32 25.89 5.23
N GLN A 81 9.52 26.81 5.74
CA GLN A 81 9.94 28.19 6.03
C GLN A 81 10.44 28.32 7.47
N GLY A 82 11.11 29.42 7.78
CA GLY A 82 11.65 29.68 9.12
C GLY A 82 10.55 29.89 10.16
N GLY A 83 10.44 28.97 11.11
CA GLY A 83 9.44 29.02 12.19
C GLY A 83 8.11 28.35 11.86
N ASP A 84 7.98 27.79 10.64
CA ASP A 84 6.77 27.10 10.18
C ASP A 84 6.90 25.58 10.31
N THR A 85 5.86 24.86 9.85
CA THR A 85 5.83 23.41 9.70
C THR A 85 5.62 23.07 8.23
N ALA A 86 6.25 21.98 7.78
CA ALA A 86 6.02 21.42 6.45
C ALA A 86 5.78 19.92 6.58
N GLU A 87 4.94 19.40 5.72
CA GLU A 87 4.52 18.00 5.74
C GLU A 87 5.06 17.26 4.52
N LEU A 88 5.19 15.95 4.65
CA LEU A 88 5.38 14.99 3.57
C LEU A 88 4.58 13.74 3.95
N GLU A 89 4.03 13.06 2.96
CA GLU A 89 3.16 11.91 3.19
C GLU A 89 3.68 10.68 2.46
N ALA A 90 3.58 9.55 3.15
CA ALA A 90 3.73 8.22 2.58
C ALA A 90 2.35 7.58 2.52
N THR A 91 2.07 6.89 1.42
CA THR A 91 0.77 6.29 1.13
C THR A 91 0.94 4.80 0.82
N PHE A 92 -0.12 4.03 1.06
CA PHE A 92 -0.13 2.59 0.81
C PHE A 92 -1.31 2.23 -0.10
N HIS A 93 -1.00 1.84 -1.32
CA HIS A 93 -1.94 1.47 -2.36
C HIS A 93 -2.25 -0.03 -2.29
N PHE A 94 -3.38 -0.37 -1.65
CA PHE A 94 -3.83 -1.76 -1.51
C PHE A 94 -4.66 -2.27 -2.69
N ASP A 95 -5.05 -1.39 -3.60
CA ASP A 95 -5.54 -1.72 -4.94
C ASP A 95 -4.53 -2.58 -5.74
N HIS A 96 -3.23 -2.40 -5.53
CA HIS A 96 -2.17 -3.26 -6.09
C HIS A 96 -2.34 -4.73 -5.62
N LEU A 97 -2.90 -4.95 -4.44
CA LEU A 97 -3.13 -6.29 -3.89
C LEU A 97 -4.52 -6.83 -4.23
N PHE A 98 -5.55 -6.01 -4.10
CA PHE A 98 -6.95 -6.45 -4.18
C PHE A 98 -7.63 -6.14 -5.51
N GLY A 99 -7.05 -5.26 -6.32
CA GLY A 99 -7.66 -4.67 -7.51
C GLY A 99 -8.46 -3.41 -7.17
N ASP A 100 -8.86 -2.69 -8.22
CA ASP A 100 -9.75 -1.54 -8.16
C ASP A 100 -11.08 -1.86 -8.86
N GLY A 101 -12.16 -1.84 -8.08
CA GLY A 101 -13.52 -2.09 -8.57
C GLY A 101 -14.11 -0.94 -9.40
N SER A 102 -13.45 0.22 -9.44
CA SER A 102 -13.89 1.40 -10.21
C SER A 102 -13.52 1.32 -11.69
N VAL A 103 -12.53 0.48 -12.05
CA VAL A 103 -12.03 0.31 -13.41
C VAL A 103 -12.36 -1.06 -14.00
N ALA A 104 -12.07 -1.24 -15.29
CA ALA A 104 -12.38 -2.47 -16.02
C ALA A 104 -11.56 -3.67 -15.49
N SER A 105 -12.12 -4.87 -15.60
CA SER A 105 -11.47 -6.09 -15.08
C SER A 105 -10.19 -6.48 -15.83
N ASP A 106 -10.03 -5.99 -17.07
CA ASP A 106 -8.86 -6.20 -17.92
C ASP A 106 -7.81 -5.07 -17.82
N ASP A 107 -8.06 -4.08 -16.97
CA ASP A 107 -7.10 -3.03 -16.66
C ASP A 107 -5.83 -3.61 -15.98
N GLU A 108 -4.70 -2.92 -16.11
CA GLU A 108 -3.41 -3.36 -15.58
C GLU A 108 -3.47 -3.52 -14.05
N ILE A 109 -4.16 -2.62 -13.35
CA ILE A 109 -4.32 -2.71 -11.88
C ILE A 109 -5.04 -4.00 -11.47
N ASN A 110 -6.08 -4.39 -12.21
CA ASN A 110 -6.91 -5.56 -11.89
C ASN A 110 -6.28 -6.87 -12.34
N THR A 111 -5.58 -6.87 -13.46
CA THR A 111 -4.85 -8.05 -13.97
C THR A 111 -3.54 -8.29 -13.21
N GLY A 112 -2.93 -7.23 -12.67
CA GLY A 112 -1.74 -7.25 -11.81
C GLY A 112 -2.03 -7.69 -10.38
N ALA A 113 -3.20 -7.37 -9.84
CA ALA A 113 -3.58 -7.71 -8.47
C ALA A 113 -3.70 -9.22 -8.19
N LEU A 114 -3.58 -9.60 -6.91
CA LEU A 114 -3.90 -10.94 -6.43
C LEU A 114 -5.42 -11.15 -6.45
N GLY A 115 -6.17 -10.17 -5.93
CA GLY A 115 -7.61 -10.14 -5.98
C GLY A 115 -8.32 -11.20 -5.13
N PHE A 116 -9.62 -11.36 -5.37
CA PHE A 116 -10.52 -12.15 -4.52
C PHE A 116 -10.34 -13.67 -4.65
N ALA A 117 -10.15 -14.17 -5.89
CA ALA A 117 -10.23 -15.61 -6.17
C ALA A 117 -9.12 -16.43 -5.46
N PRO A 118 -7.84 -16.00 -5.44
CA PRO A 118 -6.80 -16.72 -4.71
C PRO A 118 -7.05 -16.76 -3.20
N LEU A 119 -7.63 -15.71 -2.62
CA LEU A 119 -7.94 -15.66 -1.19
C LEU A 119 -9.06 -16.65 -0.83
N VAL A 120 -10.14 -16.70 -1.61
CA VAL A 120 -11.23 -17.66 -1.38
C VAL A 120 -10.74 -19.10 -1.54
N ALA A 121 -9.86 -19.37 -2.49
CA ALA A 121 -9.34 -20.71 -2.73
C ALA A 121 -8.58 -21.31 -1.53
N ILE A 122 -8.01 -20.46 -0.67
CA ILE A 122 -7.26 -20.88 0.54
C ILE A 122 -8.06 -20.75 1.84
N ALA A 123 -9.33 -20.34 1.75
CA ALA A 123 -10.17 -20.11 2.92
C ALA A 123 -10.50 -21.43 3.64
N GLU A 124 -10.42 -21.42 4.96
CA GLU A 124 -10.76 -22.55 5.84
C GLU A 124 -11.80 -22.12 6.86
N GLY A 125 -12.88 -22.89 6.98
CA GLY A 125 -13.97 -22.56 7.90
C GLY A 125 -14.64 -21.21 7.61
N GLY A 126 -14.65 -20.79 6.33
CA GLY A 126 -15.26 -19.54 5.89
C GLY A 126 -14.42 -18.27 6.15
N LYS A 127 -13.15 -18.42 6.52
CA LYS A 127 -12.22 -17.29 6.71
C LYS A 127 -10.85 -17.57 6.09
N VAL A 128 -10.10 -16.52 5.80
CA VAL A 128 -8.67 -16.62 5.49
C VAL A 128 -7.89 -16.14 6.70
N GLU A 129 -7.03 -16.97 7.26
CA GLU A 129 -6.05 -16.52 8.25
C GLU A 129 -4.69 -17.11 7.88
N ALA A 130 -3.79 -16.28 7.40
CA ALA A 130 -2.56 -16.74 6.78
C ALA A 130 -1.38 -15.83 7.07
N ASN A 131 -0.25 -16.45 7.41
CA ASN A 131 1.07 -15.81 7.36
C ASN A 131 1.79 -16.20 6.06
N MET A 132 2.98 -15.66 5.82
CA MET A 132 3.75 -15.97 4.60
C MET A 132 4.00 -17.46 4.37
N ALA A 133 4.23 -18.25 5.44
CA ALA A 133 4.39 -19.69 5.32
C ALA A 133 3.09 -20.39 4.87
N THR A 134 1.95 -20.01 5.46
CA THR A 134 0.63 -20.50 5.05
C THR A 134 0.33 -20.11 3.60
N LEU A 135 0.56 -18.84 3.23
CA LEU A 135 0.33 -18.34 1.87
C LEU A 135 1.18 -19.12 0.86
N LYS A 136 2.47 -19.32 1.14
CA LYS A 136 3.36 -20.11 0.29
C LYS A 136 2.91 -21.56 0.11
N SER A 137 2.31 -22.15 1.16
CA SER A 137 1.87 -23.55 1.12
C SER A 137 0.52 -23.75 0.43
N LYS A 138 -0.36 -22.75 0.44
CA LYS A 138 -1.75 -22.89 -0.01
C LYS A 138 -2.06 -22.18 -1.32
N LEU A 139 -1.38 -21.08 -1.61
CA LEU A 139 -1.52 -20.42 -2.92
C LEU A 139 -0.87 -21.27 -4.00
N SER A 140 -1.32 -21.05 -5.24
CA SER A 140 -0.56 -21.54 -6.40
C SER A 140 0.82 -20.88 -6.42
N ALA A 141 1.78 -21.50 -7.12
CA ALA A 141 3.12 -20.92 -7.26
C ALA A 141 3.07 -19.54 -7.91
N ASP A 142 2.20 -19.35 -8.91
CA ASP A 142 2.04 -18.10 -9.63
C ASP A 142 1.41 -17.02 -8.74
N ASP A 143 0.37 -17.36 -7.97
CA ASP A 143 -0.28 -16.41 -7.04
C ASP A 143 0.66 -16.00 -5.91
N TYR A 144 1.43 -16.93 -5.36
CA TYR A 144 2.44 -16.60 -4.34
C TYR A 144 3.53 -15.70 -4.93
N GLN A 145 4.03 -16.00 -6.13
CA GLN A 145 5.03 -15.16 -6.78
C GLN A 145 4.48 -13.76 -7.09
N LYS A 146 3.23 -13.67 -7.53
CA LYS A 146 2.53 -12.41 -7.75
C LYS A 146 2.43 -11.59 -6.46
N LEU A 147 2.02 -12.20 -5.35
CA LEU A 147 2.01 -11.55 -4.04
C LEU A 147 3.40 -10.99 -3.67
N MET A 148 4.46 -11.77 -3.87
CA MET A 148 5.84 -11.32 -3.58
C MET A 148 6.28 -10.13 -4.45
N THR A 149 5.76 -10.02 -5.68
CA THR A 149 5.99 -8.88 -6.56
C THR A 149 5.17 -7.64 -6.17
N ILE A 150 3.96 -7.84 -5.62
CA ILE A 150 3.07 -6.77 -5.17
C ILE A 150 3.58 -6.09 -3.88
N LEU A 151 4.07 -6.84 -2.90
CA LEU A 151 4.42 -6.26 -1.59
C LEU A 151 5.36 -5.04 -1.67
N PRO A 152 6.43 -5.04 -2.50
CA PRO A 152 7.29 -3.88 -2.66
C PRO A 152 6.67 -2.71 -3.43
N SER A 153 5.54 -2.91 -4.13
CA SER A 153 4.87 -1.84 -4.89
C SER A 153 3.80 -1.11 -4.09
N LEU A 154 3.53 -1.50 -2.84
CA LEU A 154 2.46 -0.89 -2.05
C LEU A 154 2.75 0.57 -1.65
N GLY A 155 4.00 0.89 -1.35
CA GLY A 155 4.40 2.18 -0.78
C GLY A 155 4.67 3.26 -1.84
N HIS A 156 4.05 4.42 -1.65
CA HIS A 156 4.19 5.61 -2.50
C HIS A 156 4.43 6.87 -1.65
N VAL A 157 4.77 7.98 -2.32
CA VAL A 157 4.88 9.31 -1.69
C VAL A 157 3.90 10.25 -2.37
N GLY A 158 2.89 10.67 -1.62
CA GLY A 158 1.68 11.29 -2.16
C GLY A 158 0.87 10.33 -3.03
N GLU A 159 -0.10 10.89 -3.76
CA GLU A 159 -1.10 10.16 -4.56
C GLU A 159 -1.06 10.57 -6.05
N GLY A 160 -0.19 11.50 -6.41
CA GLY A 160 -0.29 12.20 -7.68
C GLY A 160 0.25 11.41 -8.87
N HIS A 161 -0.53 11.34 -9.94
CA HIS A 161 -0.01 11.15 -11.28
C HIS A 161 0.66 12.44 -11.76
N CYS A 162 1.77 12.35 -12.51
CA CYS A 162 2.33 13.53 -13.18
C CYS A 162 1.25 14.16 -14.08
N HIS A 163 1.00 15.46 -13.93
CA HIS A 163 0.12 16.19 -14.85
C HIS A 163 0.72 16.19 -16.26
N GLU A 164 0.05 15.55 -17.21
CA GLU A 164 0.42 15.60 -18.63
C GLU A 164 -0.02 16.92 -19.26
N SER A 165 0.91 17.62 -19.91
CA SER A 165 0.58 18.75 -20.78
C SER A 165 1.10 18.45 -22.17
N LEU A 166 0.23 18.55 -23.18
CA LEU A 166 0.64 18.47 -24.57
C LEU A 166 1.58 19.64 -24.88
N VAL A 167 2.84 19.33 -25.16
CA VAL A 167 3.75 20.33 -25.74
C VAL A 167 3.21 20.64 -27.14
N SER A 168 2.76 21.87 -27.37
CA SER A 168 2.37 22.32 -28.70
C SER A 168 3.53 22.06 -29.66
N GLN A 169 3.31 21.21 -30.66
CA GLN A 169 4.22 21.10 -31.78
C GLN A 169 4.02 22.36 -32.61
N ASN A 170 4.93 23.33 -32.46
CA ASN A 170 5.10 24.42 -33.42
C ASN A 170 5.99 23.95 -34.56
#